data_AF-A0A2E3MJN3-F1
#
_entry.id   AF-A0A2E3MJN3-F1
#
_cell.length_a   1.000
_cell.length_b   1.000
_cell.length_c   1.000
_cell.angle_alpha   90.00
_cell.angle_beta   90.00
_cell.angle_gamma   90.00
#
_symmetry.space_group_name_H-M   'P 1'
#
loop_
_entity.id
_entity.type
_entity.pdbx_description
1 polymer ?
#
loop_
_entity_poly.entity_id
_entity_poly.type
_entity_poly.pdbx_seq_one_letter_code
_entity_poly.pdbx_strand_id
1 'polypeptide(L)'
;MLKFHRVMTVLLTILSIFFISNCLAEPAKTLPAFKDGANINTIRACQQQWVKACNDKKAIPEVQACSKTVFGANPDCQQNAEFFAATNGTISTLRNYGNVTVIYADVFAADHSDGYFIIDASGTLTPLVGWLDLTQVTNYDRIAKTYPNVMLTPRALDYPELSETPESGLLLTFEQQLVDGCMACADAGTAAVGYFFDKNDNFVAVKVIGLLLPKVVSRR
;
A
#
# COMPACT_ATOMS: atom_id res chain seq x y z
N MET A 1 -1.52 -20.25 -64.67
CA MET A 1 -2.26 -19.38 -63.72
C MET A 1 -2.84 -20.26 -62.61
N LEU A 2 -1.99 -20.74 -61.69
CA LEU A 2 -1.76 -20.24 -60.32
C LEU A 2 -2.97 -20.36 -59.36
N LYS A 3 -3.13 -21.58 -58.83
CA LYS A 3 -3.88 -21.93 -57.61
C LYS A 3 -2.94 -21.74 -56.40
N PHE A 4 -3.08 -20.66 -55.63
CA PHE A 4 -2.31 -20.47 -54.39
C PHE A 4 -3.02 -19.48 -53.47
N HIS A 5 -4.18 -19.82 -52.89
CA HIS A 5 -4.95 -18.88 -52.02
C HIS A 5 -5.67 -19.53 -50.82
N ARG A 6 -5.28 -20.72 -50.35
CA ARG A 6 -6.05 -21.43 -49.29
C ARG A 6 -5.31 -21.94 -48.05
N VAL A 7 -4.05 -21.54 -47.81
CA VAL A 7 -3.29 -22.06 -46.64
C VAL A 7 -2.99 -20.98 -45.58
N MET A 8 -3.32 -19.71 -45.82
CA MET A 8 -2.88 -18.59 -44.99
C MET A 8 -3.98 -17.96 -44.13
N THR A 9 -4.87 -18.77 -43.56
CA THR A 9 -5.94 -18.27 -42.67
C THR A 9 -6.08 -19.06 -41.37
N VAL A 10 -5.41 -20.19 -41.21
CA VAL A 10 -5.51 -21.03 -40.00
C VAL A 10 -4.30 -20.87 -39.07
N LEU A 11 -3.18 -20.29 -39.54
CA LEU A 11 -1.98 -20.12 -38.72
C LEU A 11 -1.91 -18.81 -37.93
N LEU A 12 -2.85 -17.87 -38.14
CA LEU A 12 -2.84 -16.56 -37.47
C LEU A 12 -3.73 -16.49 -36.22
N THR A 13 -4.36 -17.59 -35.82
CA THR A 13 -5.28 -17.63 -34.67
C THR A 13 -4.66 -18.25 -33.40
N ILE A 14 -3.42 -18.76 -33.47
CA ILE A 14 -2.76 -19.43 -32.34
C ILE A 14 -1.74 -18.50 -31.63
N LEU A 15 -1.44 -17.33 -32.20
CA LEU A 15 -0.45 -16.40 -31.63
C LEU A 15 -1.05 -15.24 -30.80
N SER A 16 -2.32 -15.33 -30.41
CA SER A 16 -3.03 -14.28 -29.67
C SER A 16 -3.36 -14.64 -28.21
N ILE A 17 -2.93 -15.81 -27.72
CA ILE A 17 -3.35 -16.36 -26.41
C ILE A 17 -2.28 -16.17 -25.31
N PHE A 18 -1.09 -15.65 -25.61
CA PHE A 18 0.01 -15.49 -24.63
C PHE A 18 0.41 -14.04 -24.33
N PHE A 19 -0.56 -13.13 -24.29
CA PHE A 19 -0.42 -11.87 -23.55
C PHE A 19 -1.43 -11.85 -22.39
N ILE A 20 -1.45 -12.92 -21.59
CA ILE A 20 -1.89 -12.77 -20.20
C ILE A 20 -0.84 -11.85 -19.58
N SER A 21 -1.24 -10.61 -19.38
CA SER A 21 -0.51 -9.60 -18.64
C SER A 21 -0.14 -10.20 -17.29
N ASN A 22 1.06 -10.75 -17.20
CA ASN A 22 1.81 -10.83 -15.95
C ASN A 22 2.05 -9.37 -15.56
N CYS A 23 1.05 -8.75 -14.95
CA CYS A 23 1.27 -7.69 -13.98
C CYS A 23 2.12 -8.37 -12.92
N LEU A 24 3.45 -8.30 -13.11
CA LEU A 24 4.43 -8.86 -12.21
C LEU A 24 4.21 -8.14 -10.89
N ALA A 25 3.47 -8.78 -9.98
CA ALA A 25 3.43 -8.34 -8.60
C ALA A 25 4.89 -8.19 -8.19
N GLU A 26 5.29 -6.98 -7.82
CA GLU A 26 6.65 -6.76 -7.34
C GLU A 26 6.90 -7.77 -6.22
N PRO A 27 8.05 -8.48 -6.23
CA PRO A 27 8.33 -9.44 -5.20
C PRO A 27 8.22 -8.75 -3.84
N ALA A 28 7.49 -9.38 -2.92
CA ALA A 28 7.30 -8.85 -1.59
C ALA A 28 8.66 -8.50 -0.97
N LYS A 29 8.79 -7.28 -0.45
CA LYS A 29 10.05 -6.80 0.11
C LYS A 29 10.13 -7.17 1.58
N THR A 30 11.10 -8.00 1.94
CA THR A 30 11.35 -8.35 3.35
C THR A 30 12.37 -7.39 3.96
N LEU A 31 12.11 -6.94 5.18
CA LEU A 31 12.95 -6.08 6.00
C LEU A 31 13.43 -6.88 7.23
N PRO A 32 14.60 -7.51 7.17
CA PRO A 32 15.08 -8.39 8.23
C PRO A 32 15.14 -7.75 9.62
N ALA A 33 15.41 -6.43 9.72
CA ALA A 33 15.43 -5.73 11.00
C ALA A 33 14.05 -5.60 11.65
N PHE A 34 12.97 -5.84 10.91
CA PHE A 34 11.59 -5.87 11.43
C PHE A 34 11.10 -7.28 11.74
N LYS A 35 11.93 -8.31 11.48
CA LYS A 35 11.63 -9.64 11.97
C LYS A 35 11.51 -9.57 13.50
N ASP A 36 10.44 -10.16 14.03
CA ASP A 36 10.07 -10.09 15.46
C ASP A 36 9.50 -8.72 15.93
N GLY A 37 9.14 -7.83 14.99
CA GLY A 37 8.37 -6.62 15.24
C GLY A 37 9.19 -5.33 15.35
N ALA A 38 8.48 -4.19 15.28
CA ALA A 38 9.10 -2.86 15.35
C ALA A 38 9.46 -2.44 16.78
N ASN A 39 10.71 -2.00 16.99
CA ASN A 39 11.13 -1.36 18.23
C ASN A 39 10.79 0.13 18.17
N ILE A 40 9.58 0.47 18.62
CA ILE A 40 9.01 1.82 18.56
C ILE A 40 9.93 2.88 19.18
N ASN A 41 10.58 2.55 20.30
CA ASN A 41 11.41 3.50 21.03
C ASN A 41 12.68 3.84 20.25
N THR A 42 13.33 2.81 19.71
CA THR A 42 14.51 2.98 18.87
C THR A 42 14.17 3.74 17.58
N ILE A 43 13.08 3.35 16.91
CA ILE A 43 12.62 4.02 15.68
C ILE A 43 12.34 5.50 15.95
N ARG A 44 11.65 5.82 17.04
CA ARG A 44 11.34 7.21 17.41
C ARG A 44 12.60 8.01 17.73
N ALA A 45 13.56 7.43 18.44
CA ALA A 45 14.84 8.09 18.74
C ALA A 45 15.63 8.39 17.45
N CYS A 46 15.68 7.43 16.52
CA CYS A 46 16.30 7.60 15.21
C CYS A 46 15.59 8.66 14.37
N GLN A 47 14.26 8.69 14.39
CA GLN A 47 13.48 9.71 13.68
C GLN A 47 13.73 11.11 14.24
N GLN A 48 13.87 11.27 15.57
CA GLN A 48 14.22 12.56 16.17
C GLN A 48 15.62 13.04 15.74
N GLN A 49 16.59 12.13 15.65
CA GLN A 49 17.93 12.45 15.12
C GLN A 49 17.84 12.90 13.66
N TRP A 50 17.04 12.20 12.86
CA TRP A 50 16.80 12.54 11.46
C TRP A 50 16.16 13.92 11.31
N VAL A 51 15.08 14.22 12.03
CA VAL A 51 14.43 15.54 12.00
C VAL A 51 15.42 16.64 12.37
N LYS A 52 16.24 16.43 13.40
CA LYS A 52 17.24 17.43 13.81
C LYS A 52 18.29 17.70 12.72
N ALA A 53 18.69 16.68 11.96
CA ALA A 53 19.77 16.78 10.98
C ALA A 53 19.31 17.11 9.55
N CYS A 54 18.10 16.70 9.18
CA CYS A 54 17.63 16.68 7.79
C CYS A 54 16.41 17.56 7.50
N ASN A 55 15.73 18.12 8.52
CA ASN A 55 14.48 18.88 8.32
C ASN A 55 14.64 20.21 7.55
N ASP A 56 15.87 20.71 7.41
CA ASP A 56 16.15 21.88 6.58
C ASP A 56 16.35 21.53 5.09
N LYS A 57 16.51 20.24 4.76
CA LYS A 57 16.72 19.76 3.39
C LYS A 57 15.38 19.70 2.65
N LYS A 58 15.38 20.23 1.42
CA LYS A 58 14.17 20.30 0.59
C LYS A 58 14.30 19.52 -0.72
N ALA A 59 15.50 19.53 -1.31
CA ALA A 59 15.71 18.80 -2.56
C ALA A 59 15.79 17.30 -2.27
N ILE A 60 15.11 16.48 -3.08
CA ILE A 60 15.05 15.03 -2.90
C ILE A 60 16.46 14.45 -2.70
N PRO A 61 17.47 14.72 -3.57
CA PRO A 61 18.80 14.12 -3.41
C PRO A 61 19.48 14.49 -2.08
N GLU A 62 19.24 15.70 -1.56
CA GLU A 62 19.77 16.15 -0.27
C GLU A 62 19.12 15.40 0.89
N VAL A 63 17.80 15.22 0.83
CA VAL A 63 17.05 14.42 1.81
C VAL A 63 17.56 12.98 1.78
N GLN A 64 17.74 12.36 0.60
CA GLN A 64 18.24 10.98 0.53
C GLN A 64 19.65 10.83 1.06
N ALA A 65 20.54 11.76 0.72
CA ALA A 65 21.90 11.77 1.23
C ALA A 65 21.92 11.91 2.75
N CYS A 66 21.14 12.86 3.29
CA CYS A 66 21.04 13.08 4.73
C CYS A 66 20.48 11.86 5.47
N SER A 67 19.38 11.27 4.99
CA SER A 67 18.79 10.05 5.56
C SER A 67 19.79 8.90 5.60
N LYS A 68 20.51 8.65 4.49
CA LYS A 68 21.52 7.59 4.42
C LYS A 68 22.65 7.83 5.43
N THR A 69 23.10 9.08 5.59
CA THR A 69 24.12 9.43 6.58
C THR A 69 23.62 9.23 8.00
N VAL A 70 22.45 9.76 8.36
CA VAL A 70 21.92 9.69 9.73
C VAL A 70 21.61 8.25 10.13
N PHE A 71 20.87 7.52 9.31
CA PHE A 71 20.51 6.14 9.64
C PHE A 71 21.69 5.18 9.52
N GLY A 72 22.63 5.42 8.59
CA GLY A 72 23.82 4.60 8.42
C GLY A 72 24.91 4.82 9.48
N ALA A 73 24.93 5.98 10.15
CA ALA A 73 25.90 6.29 11.19
C ALA A 73 25.56 5.65 12.56
N ASN A 74 24.30 5.24 12.77
CA ASN A 74 23.84 4.70 14.04
C ASN A 74 23.32 3.26 13.86
N PRO A 75 24.03 2.23 14.38
CA PRO A 75 23.58 0.84 14.30
C PRO A 75 22.17 0.59 14.86
N ASP A 76 21.74 1.37 15.85
CA ASP A 76 20.40 1.25 16.42
C ASP A 76 19.32 1.66 15.40
N CYS A 77 19.65 2.45 14.39
CA CYS A 77 18.71 2.93 13.37
C CYS A 77 18.51 1.97 12.20
N GLN A 78 18.87 0.69 12.34
CA GLN A 78 18.75 -0.30 11.28
C GLN A 78 17.30 -0.40 10.73
N GLN A 79 16.27 -0.38 11.59
CA GLN A 79 14.87 -0.42 11.16
C GLN A 79 14.51 0.80 10.28
N ASN A 80 14.91 2.01 10.67
CA ASN A 80 14.72 3.20 9.83
C ASN A 80 15.52 3.12 8.53
N ALA A 81 16.75 2.62 8.57
CA ALA A 81 17.61 2.48 7.40
C ALA A 81 17.01 1.51 6.36
N GLU A 82 16.55 0.34 6.81
CA GLU A 82 15.93 -0.66 5.94
C GLU A 82 14.59 -0.16 5.38
N PHE A 83 13.75 0.43 6.21
CA PHE A 83 12.49 1.02 5.75
C PHE A 83 12.74 2.12 4.71
N PHE A 84 13.68 3.03 4.98
CA PHE A 84 14.03 4.10 4.05
C PHE A 84 14.60 3.57 2.73
N ALA A 85 15.48 2.57 2.78
CA ALA A 85 15.98 1.89 1.57
C ALA A 85 14.87 1.12 0.84
N ALA A 86 13.77 0.82 1.54
CA ALA A 86 12.63 0.09 1.01
C ALA A 86 11.61 0.95 0.30
N THR A 87 11.14 1.97 1.00
CA THR A 87 10.01 2.81 0.59
C THR A 87 10.45 4.16 0.11
N ASN A 88 11.74 4.50 0.30
CA ASN A 88 12.21 5.84 0.01
C ASN A 88 11.47 6.90 0.86
N GLY A 89 10.80 6.47 1.95
CA GLY A 89 10.05 7.31 2.87
C GLY A 89 10.63 7.30 4.27
N THR A 90 10.31 8.33 5.05
CA THR A 90 10.68 8.40 6.46
C THR A 90 9.49 8.06 7.35
N ILE A 91 9.74 7.25 8.38
CA ILE A 91 8.72 6.85 9.34
C ILE A 91 8.27 8.09 10.12
N SER A 92 7.02 8.49 9.96
CA SER A 92 6.46 9.66 10.63
C SER A 92 5.81 9.24 11.94
N THR A 93 4.86 8.30 11.86
CA THR A 93 4.22 7.67 13.01
C THR A 93 4.07 6.17 12.77
N LEU A 94 3.91 5.39 13.83
CA LEU A 94 3.68 3.94 13.73
C LEU A 94 2.87 3.42 14.91
N ARG A 95 2.22 2.27 14.71
CA ARG A 95 1.49 1.52 15.74
C ARG A 95 1.75 0.02 15.57
N ASN A 96 1.88 -0.69 16.69
CA ASN A 96 2.00 -2.15 16.70
C ASN A 96 0.63 -2.77 17.01
N TYR A 97 0.35 -3.88 16.33
CA TYR A 97 -0.84 -4.71 16.44
C TYR A 97 -0.36 -6.16 16.61
N GLY A 98 0.12 -6.51 17.80
CA GLY A 98 0.91 -7.72 18.00
C GLY A 98 2.29 -7.58 17.36
N ASN A 99 2.70 -8.57 16.56
CA ASN A 99 3.94 -8.50 15.78
C ASN A 99 3.77 -7.79 14.42
N VAL A 100 2.54 -7.42 14.05
CA VAL A 100 2.28 -6.59 12.86
C VAL A 100 2.47 -5.12 13.20
N THR A 101 3.26 -4.40 12.40
CA THR A 101 3.49 -2.96 12.55
C THR A 101 2.86 -2.21 11.40
N VAL A 102 2.07 -1.18 11.70
CA VAL A 102 1.57 -0.23 10.70
C VAL A 102 2.36 1.07 10.82
N ILE A 103 3.00 1.45 9.73
CA ILE A 103 3.79 2.67 9.61
C ILE A 103 3.02 3.66 8.74
N TYR A 104 2.88 4.88 9.22
CA TYR A 104 2.58 6.02 8.38
C TYR A 104 3.90 6.72 8.04
N ALA A 105 4.20 6.82 6.75
CA ALA A 105 5.43 7.40 6.27
C ALA A 105 5.15 8.61 5.38
N ASP A 106 6.01 9.61 5.55
CA ASP A 106 6.16 10.69 4.59
C ASP A 106 7.07 10.13 3.49
N VAL A 107 6.48 9.63 2.41
CA VAL A 107 7.22 9.13 1.24
C VAL A 107 7.72 10.35 0.46
N PHE A 108 8.90 10.24 -0.15
CA PHE A 108 9.73 11.36 -0.59
C PHE A 108 9.02 12.65 -1.05
N ALA A 109 9.69 13.76 -0.69
CA ALA A 109 9.47 15.17 -1.02
C ALA A 109 9.23 15.56 -2.50
N ALA A 110 9.08 14.62 -3.43
CA ALA A 110 8.88 14.87 -4.87
C ALA A 110 7.42 15.08 -5.25
N ASP A 111 6.52 14.28 -4.68
CA ASP A 111 5.09 14.26 -4.97
C ASP A 111 4.24 14.52 -3.71
N HIS A 112 4.88 14.71 -2.56
CA HIS A 112 4.23 14.83 -1.26
C HIS A 112 3.28 13.65 -0.97
N SER A 113 3.60 12.47 -1.50
CA SER A 113 2.82 11.27 -1.19
C SER A 113 3.14 10.82 0.22
N ASP A 114 2.14 10.81 1.08
CA ASP A 114 2.16 10.09 2.34
C ASP A 114 1.45 8.76 2.16
N GLY A 115 1.72 7.81 3.05
CA GLY A 115 1.11 6.49 2.90
C GLY A 115 1.32 5.59 4.10
N TYR A 116 0.42 4.62 4.20
CA TYR A 116 0.53 3.55 5.16
C TYR A 116 1.24 2.35 4.55
N PHE A 117 2.08 1.74 5.38
CA PHE A 117 2.76 0.50 5.10
C PHE A 117 2.52 -0.45 6.26
N ILE A 118 2.36 -1.73 5.94
CA ILE A 118 2.20 -2.78 6.93
C ILE A 118 3.45 -3.65 6.88
N ILE A 119 4.02 -3.96 8.04
CA ILE A 119 5.12 -4.91 8.16
C ILE A 119 4.65 -6.04 9.06
N ASP A 120 4.63 -7.24 8.53
CA ASP A 120 4.18 -8.43 9.26
C ASP A 120 5.30 -9.03 10.14
N ALA A 121 5.01 -10.11 10.86
CA ALA A 121 5.98 -10.72 11.78
C ALA A 121 7.23 -11.30 11.07
N SER A 122 7.12 -11.64 9.79
CA SER A 122 8.25 -12.09 8.96
C SER A 122 9.15 -10.95 8.50
N GLY A 123 8.74 -9.70 8.75
CA GLY A 123 9.37 -8.49 8.21
C GLY A 123 8.91 -8.17 6.80
N THR A 124 7.84 -8.79 6.29
CA THR A 124 7.34 -8.52 4.94
C THR A 124 6.61 -7.19 4.89
N LEU A 125 7.11 -6.28 4.06
CA LEU A 125 6.54 -4.96 3.82
C LEU A 125 5.43 -5.05 2.76
N THR A 126 4.23 -4.63 3.14
CA THR A 126 3.03 -4.58 2.32
C THR A 126 2.51 -3.14 2.24
N PRO A 127 2.59 -2.46 1.10
CA PRO A 127 1.92 -1.17 0.92
C PRO A 127 0.41 -1.36 0.85
N LEU A 128 -0.38 -0.30 1.12
CA LEU A 128 -1.81 -0.36 0.85
C LEU A 128 -2.09 -0.48 -0.65
N VAL A 129 -3.07 -1.30 -1.02
CA VAL A 129 -3.40 -1.59 -2.41
C VAL A 129 -4.55 -0.71 -2.93
N GLY A 130 -4.46 -0.27 -4.18
CA GLY A 130 -5.51 0.50 -4.87
C GLY A 130 -6.20 -0.23 -6.02
N TRP A 131 -5.90 -1.51 -6.24
CA TRP A 131 -6.26 -2.23 -7.49
C TRP A 131 -7.26 -3.38 -7.29
N LEU A 132 -7.92 -3.46 -6.13
CA LEU A 132 -8.87 -4.53 -5.84
C LEU A 132 -10.14 -4.40 -6.69
N ASP A 133 -10.67 -5.54 -7.14
CA ASP A 133 -11.94 -5.60 -7.87
C ASP A 133 -13.11 -5.26 -6.93
N LEU A 134 -13.81 -4.17 -7.25
CA LEU A 134 -14.95 -3.67 -6.48
C LEU A 134 -16.28 -4.26 -6.99
N THR A 135 -16.32 -4.86 -8.18
CA THR A 135 -17.56 -5.22 -8.89
C THR A 135 -18.43 -6.23 -8.15
N GLN A 136 -17.81 -7.05 -7.31
CA GLN A 136 -18.49 -8.08 -6.52
C GLN A 136 -18.88 -7.60 -5.11
N VAL A 137 -18.53 -6.35 -4.75
CA VAL A 137 -18.76 -5.83 -3.39
C VAL A 137 -20.15 -5.20 -3.32
N THR A 138 -20.85 -5.45 -2.20
CA THR A 138 -22.18 -4.85 -1.96
C THR A 138 -22.10 -3.32 -2.06
N ASN A 139 -23.13 -2.72 -2.68
CA ASN A 139 -23.25 -1.30 -3.03
C ASN A 139 -22.42 -0.81 -4.24
N TYR A 140 -21.61 -1.66 -4.88
CA TYR A 140 -20.83 -1.23 -6.06
C TYR A 140 -21.70 -0.61 -7.15
N ASP A 141 -22.76 -1.30 -7.60
CA ASP A 141 -23.64 -0.81 -8.67
C ASP A 141 -24.25 0.56 -8.36
N ARG A 142 -24.55 0.82 -7.08
CA ARG A 142 -25.10 2.10 -6.63
C ARG A 142 -24.07 3.22 -6.74
N ILE A 143 -22.82 2.95 -6.38
CA ILE A 143 -21.72 3.90 -6.49
C ILE A 143 -21.39 4.12 -7.97
N ALA A 144 -21.22 3.05 -8.73
CA ALA A 144 -20.87 3.07 -10.15
C ALA A 144 -21.91 3.81 -11.02
N LYS A 145 -23.20 3.80 -10.62
CA LYS A 145 -24.24 4.60 -11.29
C LYS A 145 -23.98 6.12 -11.20
N THR A 146 -23.35 6.57 -10.13
CA THR A 146 -23.03 8.00 -9.89
C THR A 146 -21.61 8.34 -10.33
N TYR A 147 -20.68 7.40 -10.13
CA TYR A 147 -19.25 7.53 -10.39
C TYR A 147 -18.81 6.37 -11.31
N PRO A 148 -18.99 6.51 -12.64
CA PRO A 148 -18.81 5.39 -13.57
C PRO A 148 -17.37 4.89 -13.69
N ASN A 149 -16.39 5.67 -13.24
CA ASN A 149 -14.97 5.27 -13.21
C ASN A 149 -14.48 5.06 -11.78
N VAL A 150 -15.37 4.68 -10.85
CA VAL A 150 -15.00 4.45 -9.44
C VAL A 150 -13.83 3.48 -9.33
N MET A 151 -12.80 3.89 -8.61
CA MET A 151 -11.62 3.08 -8.32
C MET A 151 -11.20 3.24 -6.86
N LEU A 152 -10.55 2.21 -6.34
CA LEU A 152 -9.92 2.23 -5.02
C LEU A 152 -8.60 3.01 -5.10
N THR A 153 -8.28 3.75 -4.05
CA THR A 153 -6.96 4.39 -3.92
C THR A 153 -6.18 3.73 -2.78
N PRO A 154 -4.83 3.74 -2.81
CA PRO A 154 -4.02 3.29 -1.68
C PRO A 154 -4.08 4.26 -0.48
N ARG A 155 -4.85 5.35 -0.56
CA ARG A 155 -4.95 6.35 0.50
C ARG A 155 -5.94 5.89 1.56
N ALA A 156 -5.44 5.63 2.77
CA ALA A 156 -6.28 5.42 3.95
C ALA A 156 -6.57 6.73 4.68
N LEU A 157 -7.73 6.79 5.34
CA LEU A 157 -8.20 7.95 6.09
C LEU A 157 -7.63 8.02 7.51
N ASP A 158 -7.31 6.87 8.11
CA ASP A 158 -6.69 6.74 9.44
C ASP A 158 -5.98 5.37 9.55
N TYR A 159 -5.33 5.14 10.69
CA TYR A 159 -4.86 3.84 11.14
C TYR A 159 -6.00 2.80 11.17
N PRO A 160 -5.68 1.51 10.95
CA PRO A 160 -6.69 0.50 10.84
C PRO A 160 -7.33 0.19 12.19
N GLU A 161 -8.58 -0.25 12.11
CA GLU A 161 -9.25 -0.94 13.20
C GLU A 161 -8.75 -2.37 13.30
N LEU A 162 -8.55 -2.84 14.53
CA LEU A 162 -8.16 -4.21 14.82
C LEU A 162 -9.39 -5.07 15.11
N SER A 163 -9.43 -6.25 14.51
CA SER A 163 -10.35 -7.31 14.90
C SER A 163 -9.66 -8.66 14.88
N GLU A 164 -10.10 -9.58 15.74
CA GLU A 164 -9.70 -10.97 15.70
C GLU A 164 -10.73 -11.75 14.88
N THR A 165 -10.28 -12.74 14.12
CA THR A 165 -11.21 -13.64 13.41
C THR A 165 -10.95 -15.09 13.84
N PRO A 166 -11.95 -15.98 13.82
CA PRO A 166 -11.73 -17.38 14.16
C PRO A 166 -10.80 -18.11 13.18
N GLU A 167 -10.80 -17.69 11.91
CA GLU A 167 -10.11 -18.34 10.79
C GLU A 167 -8.71 -17.75 10.52
N SER A 168 -8.51 -16.46 10.79
CA SER A 168 -7.26 -15.71 10.62
C SER A 168 -6.88 -15.02 11.94
N GLY A 169 -5.60 -15.04 12.33
CA GLY A 169 -5.18 -14.55 13.64
C GLY A 169 -5.56 -13.08 13.84
N LEU A 170 -5.19 -12.24 12.88
CA LEU A 170 -5.36 -10.79 12.93
C LEU A 170 -6.07 -10.28 11.67
N LEU A 171 -6.99 -9.34 11.83
CA LEU A 171 -7.55 -8.56 10.72
C LEU A 171 -7.37 -7.06 11.02
N LEU A 172 -6.64 -6.39 10.13
CA LEU A 172 -6.53 -4.92 10.11
C LEU A 172 -7.44 -4.36 9.03
N THR A 173 -8.40 -3.52 9.41
CA THR A 173 -9.33 -2.90 8.47
C THR A 173 -8.99 -1.43 8.28
N PHE A 174 -8.60 -1.05 7.06
CA PHE A 174 -8.39 0.33 6.67
C PHE A 174 -9.63 0.89 5.98
N GLU A 175 -9.99 2.13 6.30
CA GLU A 175 -10.89 2.92 5.48
C GLU A 175 -10.09 3.59 4.36
N GLN A 176 -10.18 3.06 3.14
CA GLN A 176 -9.49 3.57 1.96
C GLN A 176 -10.41 4.41 1.07
N GLN A 177 -9.89 5.49 0.50
CA GLN A 177 -10.67 6.42 -0.32
C GLN A 177 -11.03 5.79 -1.69
N LEU A 178 -12.28 6.04 -2.13
CA LEU A 178 -12.74 5.78 -3.50
C LEU A 178 -12.78 7.09 -4.28
N VAL A 179 -12.36 7.07 -5.55
CA VAL A 179 -12.39 8.24 -6.45
C VAL A 179 -12.93 7.88 -7.82
N ASP A 180 -13.44 8.85 -8.56
CA ASP A 180 -13.93 8.67 -9.93
C ASP A 180 -12.78 8.82 -10.96
N GLY A 181 -12.00 7.77 -11.15
CA GLY A 181 -11.01 7.62 -12.23
C GLY A 181 -9.65 8.33 -12.04
N CYS A 182 -9.54 9.33 -11.17
CA CYS A 182 -8.26 9.98 -10.88
C CYS A 182 -8.11 10.43 -9.41
N MET A 183 -6.88 10.55 -8.92
CA MET A 183 -6.60 10.93 -7.51
C MET A 183 -7.10 12.33 -7.12
N ALA A 184 -7.26 13.23 -8.09
CA ALA A 184 -7.79 14.58 -7.90
C ALA A 184 -9.28 14.70 -8.25
N CYS A 185 -9.93 13.60 -8.65
CA CYS A 185 -11.32 13.59 -9.08
C CYS A 185 -12.28 13.58 -7.88
N ALA A 186 -13.58 13.51 -8.17
CA ALA A 186 -14.60 13.50 -7.13
C ALA A 186 -14.40 12.32 -6.16
N ASP A 187 -14.59 12.60 -4.87
CA ASP A 187 -14.68 11.57 -3.84
C ASP A 187 -15.96 10.74 -4.08
N ALA A 188 -15.74 9.45 -4.32
CA ALA A 188 -16.80 8.48 -4.60
C ALA A 188 -17.22 7.69 -3.35
N GLY A 189 -16.62 7.97 -2.19
CA GLY A 189 -16.89 7.33 -0.91
C GLY A 189 -15.67 6.62 -0.32
N THR A 190 -15.91 5.55 0.42
CA THR A 190 -14.86 4.85 1.17
C THR A 190 -15.07 3.35 1.06
N ALA A 191 -13.98 2.59 0.99
CA ALA A 191 -13.98 1.14 1.08
C ALA A 191 -13.35 0.72 2.40
N ALA A 192 -14.00 -0.19 3.12
CA ALA A 192 -13.36 -0.93 4.20
C ALA A 192 -12.53 -2.05 3.58
N VAL A 193 -11.20 -1.98 3.72
CA VAL A 193 -10.25 -2.94 3.14
C VAL A 193 -9.57 -3.69 4.26
N GLY A 194 -9.77 -5.01 4.27
CA GLY A 194 -9.20 -5.92 5.25
C GLY A 194 -7.88 -6.51 4.80
N TYR A 195 -6.87 -6.43 5.67
CA TYR A 195 -5.58 -7.11 5.56
C TYR A 195 -5.56 -8.23 6.60
N PHE A 196 -5.45 -9.47 6.12
CA PHE A 196 -5.61 -10.69 6.92
C PHE A 196 -4.25 -11.29 7.21
N PHE A 197 -4.05 -11.71 8.46
CA PHE A 197 -2.82 -12.35 8.91
C PHE A 197 -3.12 -13.72 9.54
N ASP A 198 -2.19 -14.66 9.40
CA ASP A 198 -2.30 -15.97 10.04
C ASP A 198 -2.07 -15.87 11.57
N LYS A 199 -2.08 -17.01 12.26
CA LYS A 199 -1.86 -17.07 13.72
C LYS A 199 -0.42 -16.74 14.16
N ASN A 200 0.49 -16.63 13.20
CA ASN A 200 1.88 -16.22 13.42
C ASN A 200 2.09 -14.77 12.96
N ASP A 201 1.01 -14.01 12.74
CA ASP A 201 1.04 -12.62 12.30
C ASP A 201 1.72 -12.42 10.92
N ASN A 202 1.71 -13.42 10.04
CA ASN A 202 2.19 -13.28 8.66
C ASN A 202 1.06 -12.87 7.72
N PHE A 203 1.34 -12.01 6.75
CA PHE A 203 0.35 -11.54 5.77
C PHE A 203 -0.14 -12.69 4.89
N VAL A 204 -1.46 -12.82 4.76
CA VAL A 204 -2.12 -13.89 3.97
C VAL A 204 -2.83 -13.32 2.76
N ALA A 205 -3.64 -12.29 2.96
CA ALA A 205 -4.53 -11.78 1.92
C ALA A 205 -4.97 -10.34 2.21
N VAL A 206 -5.47 -9.69 1.16
CA VAL A 206 -6.17 -8.42 1.24
C VAL A 206 -7.50 -8.53 0.49
N LYS A 207 -8.58 -7.96 1.06
CA LYS A 207 -9.93 -7.99 0.46
C LYS A 207 -10.68 -6.72 0.78
N VAL A 208 -11.59 -6.33 -0.11
CA VAL A 208 -12.60 -5.32 0.22
C VAL A 208 -13.71 -5.99 1.03
N ILE A 209 -13.93 -5.50 2.24
CA ILE A 209 -14.96 -5.99 3.17
C ILE A 209 -16.30 -5.32 2.88
N GLY A 210 -16.29 -4.03 2.51
CA GLY A 210 -17.51 -3.30 2.19
C GLY A 210 -17.25 -1.94 1.57
N LEU A 211 -18.30 -1.37 0.96
CA LEU A 211 -18.30 -0.02 0.40
C LEU A 211 -19.28 0.86 1.19
N LEU A 212 -18.78 2.02 1.60
CA LEU A 212 -19.52 3.09 2.26
C LEU A 212 -19.77 4.21 1.26
N LEU A 213 -21.04 4.61 1.17
CA LEU A 213 -21.44 5.75 0.33
C LEU A 213 -20.82 7.04 0.86
N PRO A 214 -20.52 8.01 0.00
CA PRO A 214 -20.01 9.30 0.42
C PRO A 214 -20.98 9.92 1.43
N LYS A 215 -20.43 10.43 2.54
CA LYS A 215 -21.23 11.18 3.52
C LYS A 215 -21.84 12.37 2.79
N VAL A 216 -23.16 12.37 2.63
CA VAL A 216 -23.87 13.52 2.05
C VAL A 216 -23.69 14.69 3.02
N VAL A 217 -22.72 15.55 2.73
CA VAL A 217 -22.58 16.82 3.45
C VAL A 217 -23.77 17.66 3.02
N SER A 218 -24.83 17.63 3.83
CA SER A 218 -25.96 18.54 3.72
C SER A 218 -25.40 19.96 3.73
N ARG A 219 -25.34 20.59 2.55
CA ARG A 219 -25.12 22.03 2.47
C ARG A 219 -26.34 22.69 3.10
N ARG A 220 -26.17 23.18 4.32
CA ARG A 220 -27.12 24.11 4.95
C ARG A 220 -26.85 25.51 4.43
#